data_AF-K0RC70-F1
#
_entry.id   AF-K0RC70-F1
#
_cell.length_a   1.000
_cell.length_b   1.000
_cell.length_c   1.000
_cell.angle_alpha   90.00
_cell.angle_beta   90.00
_cell.angle_gamma   90.00
#
_symmetry.space_group_name_H-M   'P 1'
#
loop_
_entity.id
_entity.type
_entity.pdbx_description
1 polymer ?
#
loop_
_entity_poly.entity_id
_entity_poly.type
_entity_poly.pdbx_seq_one_letter_code
_entity_poly.pdbx_strand_id
1 'polypeptide(L)'
;MRTGEHYAEFKSLEAACVGIVRPMPELDTSNFRDKEYFYFGDLDLYPVFLTHKTKEWGEDSVHTCNYGAHDGHSYSTKWDWADRGRHDEGWAGMESSMSGDTVGLLLDLDEGTLTVYRNNLPLGVMKDGLSGPFCWCTYVDDGGVVAIRRGQNKTLKGQRTLFDYQFSRTTVRRRPPLAFGQT
;
A
#
# COMPACT_ATOMS: atom_id res chain seq x y z
N MET A 1 -10.53 -3.84 5.61
CA MET A 1 -11.18 -4.71 4.60
C MET A 1 -11.03 -6.14 5.07
N ARG A 2 -12.11 -6.94 5.09
CA ARG A 2 -12.12 -8.26 5.78
C ARG A 2 -12.66 -9.41 4.93
N THR A 3 -13.61 -9.13 4.02
CA THR A 3 -14.24 -10.08 3.09
C THR A 3 -14.69 -9.34 1.83
N GLY A 4 -14.93 -10.03 0.72
CA GLY A 4 -15.43 -9.45 -0.52
C GLY A 4 -14.46 -8.53 -1.25
N GLU A 5 -15.00 -7.84 -2.25
CA GLU A 5 -14.26 -6.95 -3.14
C GLU A 5 -14.15 -5.52 -2.61
N HIS A 6 -12.95 -4.95 -2.67
CA HIS A 6 -12.65 -3.57 -2.29
C HIS A 6 -11.83 -2.90 -3.38
N TYR A 7 -12.29 -1.75 -3.87
CA TYR A 7 -11.59 -1.00 -4.92
C TYR A 7 -11.20 0.40 -4.44
N ALA A 8 -9.97 0.80 -4.72
CA ALA A 8 -9.44 2.13 -4.46
C ALA A 8 -8.71 2.68 -5.67
N GLU A 9 -8.85 3.99 -5.91
CA GLU A 9 -8.11 4.72 -6.93
C GLU A 9 -7.08 5.64 -6.28
N PHE A 10 -5.92 5.69 -6.90
CA PHE A 10 -4.77 6.46 -6.48
C PHE A 10 -4.32 7.35 -7.63
N LYS A 11 -4.02 8.62 -7.32
CA LYS A 11 -3.56 9.62 -8.29
C LYS A 11 -2.29 10.30 -7.81
N SER A 12 -1.54 10.87 -8.76
CA SER A 12 -0.31 11.63 -8.52
C SER A 12 0.83 10.77 -7.96
N LEU A 13 1.17 9.70 -8.69
CA LEU A 13 2.03 8.62 -8.20
C LEU A 13 3.50 8.68 -8.66
N GLU A 14 4.00 9.81 -9.14
CA GLU A 14 5.33 9.92 -9.80
C GLU A 14 6.51 9.29 -9.02
N ALA A 15 6.40 9.16 -7.69
CA ALA A 15 7.35 8.43 -6.86
C ALA A 15 6.63 7.77 -5.66
N ALA A 16 5.55 7.05 -5.95
CA ALA A 16 4.75 6.41 -4.91
C ALA A 16 4.57 4.92 -5.14
N CYS A 17 4.50 4.18 -4.03
CA CYS A 17 3.97 2.82 -4.03
C CYS A 17 2.57 2.84 -3.42
N VAL A 18 1.66 2.06 -3.99
CA VAL A 18 0.29 1.91 -3.48
C VAL A 18 -0.02 0.45 -3.30
N GLY A 19 -0.74 0.08 -2.25
CA GLY A 19 -0.87 -1.32 -1.92
C GLY A 19 -1.76 -1.62 -0.74
N ILE A 20 -1.53 -2.80 -0.20
CA ILE A 20 -2.20 -3.34 0.98
C ILE A 20 -1.18 -3.66 2.08
N VAL A 21 -1.62 -3.49 3.32
CA VAL A 21 -0.87 -3.85 4.53
C VAL A 21 -1.82 -4.44 5.57
N ARG A 22 -1.29 -5.29 6.44
CA ARG A 22 -2.04 -5.76 7.60
C ARG A 22 -2.51 -4.62 8.51
N PRO A 23 -3.73 -4.69 9.07
CA PRO A 23 -4.21 -3.69 10.00
C PRO A 23 -3.40 -3.69 11.29
N MET A 24 -2.87 -2.51 11.65
CA MET A 24 -2.14 -2.27 12.89
C MET A 24 -2.70 -1.01 13.57
N PRO A 25 -3.90 -1.08 14.18
CA PRO A 25 -4.60 0.10 14.68
C PRO A 25 -3.90 0.79 15.86
N GLU A 26 -3.06 0.06 16.59
CA GLU A 26 -2.29 0.54 17.74
C GLU A 26 -0.84 0.90 17.37
N LEU A 27 -0.51 0.94 16.08
CA LEU A 27 0.84 1.25 15.63
C LEU A 27 1.21 2.69 16.01
N ASP A 28 2.11 2.81 16.98
CA ASP A 28 2.66 4.10 17.36
C ASP A 28 3.64 4.61 16.31
N THR A 29 3.15 5.51 15.47
CA THR A 29 3.95 6.15 14.41
C THR A 29 4.95 7.18 14.94
N SER A 30 4.92 7.52 16.23
CA SER A 30 5.87 8.47 16.82
C SER A 30 7.30 7.94 16.80
N ASN A 31 7.47 6.62 16.87
CA ASN A 31 8.77 5.93 16.75
C ASN A 31 9.42 6.06 15.37
N PHE A 32 8.67 6.53 14.36
CA PHE A 32 9.17 6.70 13.00
C PHE A 32 9.53 8.16 12.68
N ARG A 33 9.34 9.10 13.61
CA ARG A 33 9.52 10.54 13.38
C ARG A 33 10.95 10.95 13.02
N ASP A 34 11.93 10.19 13.50
CA ASP A 34 13.34 10.44 13.24
C ASP A 34 13.84 9.71 11.99
N LYS A 35 13.01 8.86 11.36
CA LYS A 35 13.35 8.22 10.09
C LYS A 35 13.09 9.19 8.95
N GLU A 36 14.05 9.25 8.03
CA GLU A 36 13.98 10.09 6.84
C GLU A 36 12.84 9.64 5.89
N TYR A 37 12.52 8.34 5.92
CA TYR A 37 11.45 7.69 5.15
C TYR A 37 10.81 6.57 5.98
N PHE A 38 9.51 6.32 5.79
CA PHE A 38 8.80 5.18 6.40
C PHE A 38 8.35 4.21 5.33
N TYR A 39 8.84 2.97 5.35
CA TYR A 39 8.47 1.93 4.40
C TYR A 39 8.24 0.59 5.12
N PHE A 40 7.18 -0.15 4.76
CA PHE A 40 6.82 -1.41 5.40
C PHE A 40 7.78 -2.58 5.10
N GLY A 41 8.75 -2.41 4.21
CA GLY A 41 9.83 -3.39 3.99
C GLY A 41 11.12 -3.07 4.75
N ASP A 42 11.12 -2.04 5.60
CA ASP A 42 12.24 -1.74 6.49
C ASP A 42 12.45 -2.87 7.51
N LEU A 43 13.57 -3.58 7.38
CA LEU A 43 13.89 -4.77 8.17
C LEU A 43 13.95 -4.48 9.67
N ASP A 44 14.36 -3.27 10.06
CA ASP A 44 14.47 -2.88 11.47
C ASP A 44 13.10 -2.77 12.14
N LEU A 45 12.04 -2.58 11.34
CA LEU A 45 10.67 -2.42 11.82
C LEU A 45 9.87 -3.72 11.82
N TYR A 46 10.40 -4.80 11.22
CA TYR A 46 9.69 -6.09 11.16
C TYR A 46 9.28 -6.60 12.54
N PRO A 47 10.14 -6.58 13.58
CA PRO A 47 9.74 -6.99 14.92
C PRO A 47 8.58 -6.16 15.48
N VAL A 48 8.56 -4.85 15.20
CA VAL A 48 7.50 -3.93 15.65
C VAL A 48 6.18 -4.21 14.92
N PHE A 49 6.22 -4.49 13.62
CA PHE A 49 5.00 -4.84 12.89
C PHE A 49 4.45 -6.21 13.32
N LEU A 50 5.33 -7.18 13.60
CA LEU A 50 4.95 -8.51 14.04
C LEU A 50 4.34 -8.55 15.45
N THR A 51 4.59 -7.56 16.32
CA THR A 51 3.89 -7.49 17.62
C THR A 51 2.38 -7.29 17.47
N HIS A 52 1.93 -6.79 16.32
CA HIS A 52 0.52 -6.59 15.99
C HIS A 52 -0.12 -7.80 15.32
N LYS A 53 0.65 -8.87 15.05
CA LYS A 53 0.12 -10.07 14.39
C LYS A 53 -0.99 -10.67 15.23
N THR A 54 -2.14 -10.86 14.60
CA THR A 54 -3.31 -11.51 15.21
C THR A 54 -3.61 -12.81 14.49
N LYS A 55 -4.40 -13.69 15.13
CA LYS A 55 -4.92 -14.89 14.47
C LYS A 55 -5.76 -14.57 13.23
N GLU A 56 -6.35 -13.37 13.16
CA GLU A 56 -7.18 -12.94 12.03
C GLU A 56 -6.38 -12.72 10.76
N TRP A 57 -5.08 -12.42 10.85
CA TRP A 57 -4.22 -12.26 9.68
C TRP A 57 -4.10 -13.56 8.87
N GLY A 58 -4.40 -14.71 9.48
CA GLY A 58 -4.31 -16.02 8.83
C GLY A 58 -2.89 -16.54 8.76
N GLU A 59 -2.72 -17.64 8.02
CA GLU A 59 -1.46 -18.35 7.82
C GLU A 59 -0.77 -17.97 6.51
N ASP A 60 -1.29 -16.98 5.78
CA ASP A 60 -0.67 -16.57 4.53
C ASP A 60 0.70 -15.91 4.74
N SER A 61 1.46 -15.88 3.65
CA SER A 61 2.82 -15.37 3.61
C SER A 61 2.89 -13.91 3.15
N VAL A 62 1.79 -13.15 3.17
CA VAL A 62 1.78 -11.76 2.68
C VAL A 62 1.28 -10.83 3.77
N HIS A 63 2.18 -9.99 4.28
CA HIS A 63 1.83 -8.95 5.26
C HIS A 63 1.70 -7.59 4.59
N THR A 64 2.48 -7.35 3.53
CA THR A 64 2.28 -6.21 2.64
C THR A 64 2.44 -6.64 1.19
N CYS A 65 1.75 -5.94 0.28
CA CYS A 65 1.98 -6.05 -1.16
C CYS A 65 1.69 -4.70 -1.81
N ASN A 66 2.65 -4.17 -2.56
CA ASN A 66 2.58 -2.82 -3.14
C ASN A 66 2.94 -2.86 -4.62
N TYR A 67 2.20 -2.08 -5.40
CA TYR A 67 2.54 -1.72 -6.77
C TYR A 67 3.43 -0.48 -6.75
N GLY A 68 4.63 -0.58 -7.34
CA GLY A 68 5.50 0.56 -7.57
C GLY A 68 5.10 1.33 -8.81
N ALA A 69 4.68 2.59 -8.68
CA ALA A 69 4.24 3.35 -9.84
C ALA A 69 5.37 3.67 -10.83
N HIS A 70 6.61 3.79 -10.35
CA HIS A 70 7.76 4.11 -11.19
C HIS A 70 8.11 2.99 -12.19
N ASP A 71 7.98 1.73 -11.78
CA ASP A 71 8.51 0.57 -12.52
C ASP A 71 7.46 -0.53 -12.77
N GLY A 72 6.30 -0.43 -12.13
CA GLY A 72 5.22 -1.39 -12.21
C GLY A 72 5.38 -2.62 -11.33
N HIS A 73 6.48 -2.74 -10.58
CA HIS A 73 6.84 -3.96 -9.88
C HIS A 73 5.92 -4.25 -8.69
N SER A 74 5.80 -5.55 -8.39
CA SER A 74 5.09 -6.05 -7.21
C SER A 74 6.08 -6.24 -6.07
N TYR A 75 5.71 -5.68 -4.92
CA TYR A 75 6.61 -5.56 -3.80
C TYR A 75 5.96 -6.05 -2.52
N SER A 76 6.30 -7.27 -2.12
CA SER A 76 5.67 -7.96 -1.00
C SER A 76 6.66 -8.40 0.07
N THR A 77 6.18 -8.57 1.30
CA THR A 77 6.97 -9.10 2.41
C THR A 77 6.07 -9.78 3.42
N LYS A 78 6.62 -10.80 4.09
CA LYS A 78 6.03 -11.51 5.23
C LYS A 78 6.65 -11.09 6.57
N TRP A 79 7.47 -10.03 6.55
CA TRP A 79 8.21 -9.51 7.70
C TRP A 79 9.11 -10.55 8.40
N ASP A 80 9.64 -11.50 7.63
CA ASP A 80 10.56 -12.52 8.14
C ASP A 80 12.00 -12.12 7.82
N TRP A 81 12.84 -12.05 8.84
CA TRP A 81 14.25 -11.70 8.74
C TRP A 81 15.08 -12.77 7.99
N ALA A 82 14.63 -14.02 7.99
CA ALA A 82 15.27 -15.10 7.24
C ALA A 82 15.04 -14.94 5.73
N ASP A 83 13.97 -14.24 5.36
CA ASP A 83 13.59 -13.89 4.00
C ASP A 83 13.99 -12.43 3.76
N ARG A 84 15.30 -12.22 3.57
CA ARG A 84 16.01 -10.91 3.63
C ARG A 84 15.63 -9.91 2.53
N GLY A 85 14.36 -9.63 2.31
CA GLY A 85 13.96 -8.54 1.44
C GLY A 85 12.51 -8.56 1.02
N ARG A 86 12.08 -7.38 0.60
CA ARG A 86 10.97 -7.17 -0.34
C ARG A 86 11.16 -8.13 -1.51
N HIS A 87 10.24 -9.06 -1.70
CA HIS A 87 10.19 -9.85 -2.94
C HIS A 87 9.78 -8.91 -4.05
N ASP A 88 10.72 -8.64 -4.94
CA ASP A 88 10.48 -7.96 -6.20
C ASP A 88 10.10 -9.01 -7.24
N GLU A 89 8.78 -9.18 -7.41
CA GLU A 89 8.23 -10.20 -8.30
C GLU A 89 7.72 -9.53 -9.58
N GLY A 90 8.33 -9.90 -10.71
CA GLY A 90 7.76 -9.61 -12.01
C GLY A 90 6.40 -10.31 -12.16
N TRP A 91 5.43 -9.63 -12.75
CA TRP A 91 4.09 -10.16 -13.00
C TRP A 91 3.63 -9.78 -14.40
N ALA A 92 2.65 -10.51 -14.95
CA ALA A 92 2.32 -10.43 -16.38
C ALA A 92 1.85 -9.03 -16.85
N GLY A 93 1.26 -8.24 -15.95
CA GLY A 93 0.76 -6.88 -16.23
C GLY A 93 1.67 -5.76 -15.75
N MET A 94 2.94 -6.06 -15.47
CA MET A 94 3.90 -5.12 -14.92
C MET A 94 4.17 -3.96 -15.89
N GLU A 95 3.55 -2.82 -15.59
CA GLU A 95 3.73 -1.58 -16.34
C GLU A 95 3.87 -0.41 -15.39
N SER A 96 4.72 0.55 -15.70
CA SER A 96 4.82 1.81 -14.94
C SER A 96 3.61 2.71 -15.15
N SER A 97 3.45 3.66 -14.23
CA SER A 97 2.46 4.73 -14.24
C SER A 97 3.18 6.06 -14.48
N MET A 98 2.62 6.87 -15.37
CA MET A 98 3.16 8.18 -15.72
C MET A 98 2.40 9.30 -15.02
N SER A 99 2.95 10.52 -15.08
CA SER A 99 2.29 11.74 -14.63
C SER A 99 0.90 11.88 -15.26
N GLY A 100 -0.13 12.01 -14.41
CA GLY A 100 -1.53 12.13 -14.84
C GLY A 100 -2.31 10.82 -14.91
N ASP A 101 -1.63 9.67 -14.84
CA ASP A 101 -2.31 8.39 -14.74
C ASP A 101 -3.07 8.22 -13.41
N THR A 102 -4.09 7.38 -13.45
CA THR A 102 -4.79 6.88 -12.27
C THR A 102 -4.52 5.39 -12.14
N VAL A 103 -4.04 4.96 -10.97
CA VAL A 103 -3.89 3.55 -10.64
C VAL A 103 -5.06 3.11 -9.78
N GLY A 104 -5.73 2.04 -10.16
CA GLY A 104 -6.77 1.38 -9.39
C GLY A 104 -6.25 0.08 -8.79
N LEU A 105 -6.60 -0.22 -7.55
CA LEU A 105 -6.35 -1.52 -6.93
C LEU A 105 -7.68 -2.15 -6.55
N LEU A 106 -7.90 -3.39 -6.98
CA LEU A 106 -9.01 -4.25 -6.57
C LEU A 106 -8.46 -5.37 -5.69
N LEU A 107 -8.79 -5.31 -4.40
CA LEU A 107 -8.56 -6.39 -3.45
C LEU A 107 -9.83 -7.24 -3.39
N ASP A 108 -9.75 -8.45 -3.92
CA ASP A 108 -10.81 -9.45 -3.82
C ASP A 108 -10.41 -10.47 -2.74
N LEU A 109 -11.04 -10.39 -1.58
CA LEU A 109 -10.76 -11.31 -0.46
C LEU A 109 -11.54 -12.63 -0.55
N ASP A 110 -12.50 -12.74 -1.48
CA ASP A 110 -13.21 -14.00 -1.70
C ASP A 110 -12.38 -14.90 -2.63
N GLU A 111 -11.75 -14.33 -3.66
CA GLU A 111 -10.79 -15.02 -4.54
C GLU A 111 -9.34 -14.97 -4.01
N GLY A 112 -9.05 -14.07 -3.06
CA GLY A 112 -7.71 -13.90 -2.48
C GLY A 112 -6.71 -13.24 -3.43
N THR A 113 -7.14 -12.25 -4.21
CA THR A 113 -6.32 -11.59 -5.24
C THR A 113 -6.23 -10.07 -5.08
N LEU A 114 -5.14 -9.50 -5.60
CA LEU A 114 -4.94 -8.07 -5.77
C LEU A 114 -4.70 -7.78 -7.25
N THR A 115 -5.66 -7.13 -7.90
CA THR A 115 -5.61 -6.76 -9.31
C THR A 115 -5.31 -5.28 -9.47
N VAL A 116 -4.44 -4.95 -10.42
CA VAL A 116 -4.06 -3.56 -10.74
C VAL A 116 -4.79 -3.08 -11.98
N TYR A 117 -5.21 -1.82 -11.96
CA TYR A 117 -5.79 -1.10 -13.08
C TYR A 117 -4.96 0.15 -13.35
N ARG A 118 -4.81 0.52 -14.62
CA ARG A 118 -4.29 1.83 -15.03
C ARG A 118 -5.32 2.50 -15.92
N ASN A 119 -5.73 3.72 -15.57
CA ASN A 119 -6.74 4.50 -16.30
C ASN A 119 -8.03 3.70 -16.57
N ASN A 120 -8.47 2.92 -15.58
CA ASN A 120 -9.63 2.01 -15.62
C ASN A 120 -9.47 0.77 -16.53
N LEU A 121 -8.29 0.52 -17.09
CA LEU A 121 -7.99 -0.70 -17.82
C LEU A 121 -7.28 -1.69 -16.89
N PRO A 122 -7.72 -2.97 -16.82
CA PRO A 122 -7.06 -3.97 -16.00
C PRO A 122 -5.68 -4.28 -16.58
N LEU A 123 -4.66 -4.25 -15.73
CA LEU A 123 -3.32 -4.75 -16.05
C LEU A 123 -3.20 -6.24 -15.69
N GLY A 124 -3.94 -6.71 -14.69
CA GLY A 124 -4.00 -8.11 -14.29
C GLY A 124 -3.84 -8.33 -12.78
N VAL A 125 -3.84 -9.60 -12.38
CA VAL A 125 -3.60 -10.01 -10.99
C VAL A 125 -2.12 -9.84 -10.68
N MET A 126 -1.80 -8.96 -9.74
CA MET A 126 -0.45 -8.69 -9.27
C MET A 126 -0.05 -9.60 -8.11
N LYS A 127 -1.01 -10.00 -7.27
CA LYS A 127 -0.78 -10.96 -6.18
C LYS A 127 -1.99 -11.84 -5.95
N ASP A 128 -1.76 -13.11 -5.65
CA ASP A 128 -2.74 -14.10 -5.25
C ASP A 128 -2.40 -14.69 -3.87
N GLY A 129 -3.24 -15.61 -3.38
CA GLY A 129 -3.05 -16.27 -2.09
C GLY A 129 -3.23 -15.34 -0.89
N LEU A 130 -3.95 -14.23 -1.06
CA LEU A 130 -4.23 -13.28 0.01
C LEU A 130 -5.39 -13.75 0.87
N SER A 131 -5.23 -13.68 2.19
CA SER A 131 -6.26 -14.06 3.15
C SER A 131 -6.30 -13.11 4.35
N GLY A 132 -7.39 -13.13 5.10
CA GLY A 132 -7.51 -12.28 6.29
C GLY A 132 -7.64 -10.78 5.97
N PRO A 133 -7.57 -9.91 6.99
CA PRO A 133 -7.87 -8.50 6.83
C PRO A 133 -6.67 -7.71 6.29
N PHE A 134 -6.99 -6.68 5.50
CA PHE A 134 -6.03 -5.70 4.99
C PHE A 134 -6.57 -4.27 5.07
N CYS A 135 -5.64 -3.31 5.03
CA CYS A 135 -5.86 -1.89 4.87
C CYS A 135 -5.16 -1.41 3.59
N TRP A 136 -5.71 -0.38 2.94
CA TRP A 136 -4.98 0.33 1.89
C TRP A 136 -3.80 1.07 2.51
N CYS A 137 -2.66 1.04 1.82
CA CYS A 137 -1.48 1.81 2.20
C CYS A 137 -0.86 2.51 1.00
N THR A 138 -0.12 3.57 1.30
CA THR A 138 0.67 4.31 0.32
C THR A 138 2.02 4.62 0.93
N TYR A 139 3.06 4.50 0.12
CA TYR A 139 4.39 5.00 0.39
C TYR A 139 4.70 6.08 -0.64
N VAL A 140 5.32 7.17 -0.21
CA VAL A 140 5.60 8.31 -1.08
C VAL A 140 7.00 8.81 -0.75
N ASP A 141 7.84 8.96 -1.76
CA ASP A 141 9.14 9.60 -1.61
C ASP A 141 9.00 11.11 -1.33
N ASP A 142 10.09 11.75 -0.89
CA ASP A 142 10.06 13.14 -0.44
C ASP A 142 9.46 14.09 -1.49
N GLY A 143 8.46 14.87 -1.07
CA GLY A 143 7.74 15.83 -1.91
C GLY A 143 6.57 15.27 -2.74
N GLY A 144 6.34 13.95 -2.76
CA GLY A 144 5.20 13.37 -3.48
C GLY A 144 3.86 13.57 -2.76
N VAL A 145 2.77 13.53 -3.53
CA VAL A 145 1.40 13.66 -3.00
C VAL A 145 0.52 12.59 -3.63
N VAL A 146 -0.03 11.70 -2.81
CA VAL A 146 -0.98 10.69 -3.29
C VAL A 146 -2.39 11.03 -2.82
N ALA A 147 -3.31 11.10 -3.78
CA ALA A 147 -4.73 11.17 -3.48
C ALA A 147 -5.35 9.78 -3.57
N ILE A 148 -5.86 9.26 -2.45
CA ILE A 148 -6.65 8.03 -2.42
C ILE A 148 -8.13 8.38 -2.48
N ARG A 149 -8.88 7.67 -3.31
CA ARG A 149 -10.33 7.72 -3.35
C ARG A 149 -10.86 6.31 -3.29
N ARG A 150 -11.96 6.14 -2.55
CA ARG A 150 -12.75 4.93 -2.73
C ARG A 150 -13.29 4.94 -4.15
N GLY A 151 -12.88 3.98 -4.96
CA GLY A 151 -13.36 3.89 -6.32
C GLY A 151 -14.73 3.22 -6.37
N GLN A 152 -15.54 3.59 -7.34
CA GLN A 152 -16.67 2.77 -7.80
C GLN A 152 -16.18 2.07 -9.06
N ASN A 153 -15.80 0.79 -8.97
CA ASN A 153 -15.46 0.04 -10.16
C ASN A 153 -16.74 -0.10 -11.01
N LYS A 154 -16.85 0.69 -12.09
CA LYS A 154 -18.04 0.75 -12.94
C LYS A 154 -18.32 -0.56 -13.70
N THR A 155 -17.40 -1.52 -13.63
CA THR A 155 -17.49 -2.80 -14.35
C THR A 155 -17.94 -3.95 -13.46
N LEU A 156 -18.03 -3.76 -12.13
CA LEU A 156 -18.57 -4.79 -11.23
C LEU A 156 -20.10 -4.74 -11.29
N LYS A 157 -20.68 -5.73 -11.97
CA LYS A 157 -22.13 -5.95 -12.00
C LYS A 157 -22.62 -6.20 -10.57
N GLY A 158 -23.20 -5.15 -9.99
CA GLY A 158 -24.24 -5.28 -8.97
C GLY A 158 -23.78 -5.73 -7.60
N GLN A 159 -23.15 -4.84 -6.84
CA GLN A 159 -23.51 -4.68 -5.43
C GLN A 159 -23.05 -3.31 -4.90
N ARG A 160 -24.01 -2.58 -4.34
CA ARG A 160 -23.80 -1.29 -3.71
C ARG A 160 -23.45 -1.56 -2.25
N THR A 161 -22.22 -1.25 -1.84
CA THR A 161 -21.88 -1.21 -0.42
C THR A 161 -21.17 0.08 -0.11
N LEU A 162 -21.90 1.05 0.46
CA LEU A 162 -21.36 2.30 1.00
C LEU A 162 -20.80 2.02 2.39
N PHE A 163 -19.63 2.57 2.66
CA PHE A 163 -18.87 2.57 3.90
C PHE A 163 -17.97 3.80 3.80
N ASP A 164 -18.34 4.84 4.53
CA ASP A 164 -17.52 6.03 4.67
C ASP A 164 -16.37 5.69 5.61
N TYR A 165 -15.14 5.69 5.10
CA TYR A 165 -13.95 5.73 5.94
C TYR A 165 -13.37 7.15 5.86
N GLN A 166 -13.47 7.89 6.97
CA GLN A 166 -12.69 9.10 7.18
C GLN A 166 -11.22 8.69 7.40
N PHE A 167 -10.33 9.12 6.51
CA PHE A 167 -8.88 9.07 6.77
C PHE A 167 -8.38 10.46 7.17
N SER A 168 -7.67 10.52 8.30
CA SER A 168 -6.99 11.72 8.78
C SER A 168 -5.87 12.11 7.81
N ARG A 169 -5.88 13.36 7.35
CA ARG A 169 -4.79 13.97 6.58
C ARG A 169 -3.54 14.03 7.46
N THR A 170 -2.60 13.12 7.29
CA THR A 170 -1.25 13.31 7.85
C THR A 170 -0.37 13.89 6.76
N THR A 171 -0.44 15.22 6.58
CA THR A 171 0.60 15.94 5.84
C THR A 171 1.80 16.09 6.78
N VAL A 172 2.80 15.22 6.66
CA VAL A 172 4.08 15.43 7.34
C VAL A 172 4.84 16.51 6.57
N ARG A 173 4.77 17.77 7.03
CA ARG A 173 5.62 18.85 6.51
C ARG A 173 6.87 18.97 7.37
N ARG A 174 8.06 18.92 6.75
CA ARG A 174 9.34 19.26 7.41
C ARG A 174 9.26 20.68 8.01
N ARG A 175 9.79 20.87 9.22
CA ARG A 175 10.27 22.20 9.63
C ARG A 175 11.54 22.50 8.83
N PRO A 176 11.75 23.73 8.33
CA PRO A 176 13.01 24.10 7.73
C PRO A 176 14.16 23.87 8.73
N PRO A 177 15.34 23.40 8.28
CA PRO A 177 16.51 23.39 9.14
C PRO A 177 16.77 24.82 9.63
N LEU A 178 16.98 24.97 10.93
CA LEU A 178 17.44 26.22 11.51
C LEU A 178 18.75 26.59 10.82
N ALA A 179 18.75 27.68 10.06
CA ALA A 179 19.96 28.24 9.49
C ALA A 179 20.88 28.60 10.65
N PHE A 180 21.92 27.80 10.87
CA PHE A 180 23.03 28.20 11.73
C PHE A 180 23.75 29.33 11.01
N GLY A 181 23.62 30.55 11.55
CA GLY A 181 24.35 31.71 11.09
C GLY A 181 25.85 31.43 11.14
N GLN A 182 26.52 31.67 10.02
CA GLN A 182 27.97 31.70 9.97
C GLN A 182 28.45 32.88 10.82
N THR A 183 29.30 32.59 11.81
CA THR A 183 30.09 33.56 12.59
C THR A 183 31.22 34.14 11.76
#